data_AF-A0A3D8IC31-F1
#
_entry.id   AF-A0A3D8IC31-F1
#
_cell.length_a   1.000
_cell.length_b   1.000
_cell.length_c   1.000
_cell.angle_alpha   90.00
_cell.angle_beta   90.00
_cell.angle_gamma   90.00
#
_symmetry.space_group_name_H-M   'P 1'
#
loop_
_entity.id
_entity.type
_entity.pdbx_description
1 polymer ?
#
loop_
_entity_poly.entity_id
_entity_poly.type
_entity_poly.pdbx_seq_one_letter_code
_entity_poly.pdbx_strand_id
1 'polypeptide(L)'
;MALLLIASVDSKLLVLVELLCENFEPLLKEAFRFCEGLKVPSVQNQAKISWQRVTQEPSFIIESDFYLLDSMAFLTHYSLSELHYLLGFLNSKAIFYYFKHIGHLYSDKGFLLSNQYVERFPIPKTSSINPQIHNDIMDCVAEILKLKKQDSLSDTKELENHLDFLIYQIYDLNDEEINLIESEFANRGGVIENIYHLLESFM
;
A
#
# COMPACT_ATOMS: atom_id res chain seq x y z
N MET A 1 19.04 -4.98 -18.05
CA MET A 1 20.03 -4.39 -18.97
C MET A 1 21.06 -3.53 -18.24
N ALA A 2 20.66 -2.49 -17.49
CA ALA A 2 21.59 -1.71 -16.66
C ALA A 2 22.35 -2.56 -15.61
N LEU A 3 21.67 -3.47 -14.91
CA LEU A 3 22.31 -4.43 -13.99
C LEU A 3 23.35 -5.34 -14.70
N LEU A 4 23.08 -5.72 -15.94
CA LEU A 4 23.98 -6.55 -16.73
C LEU A 4 25.23 -5.74 -17.13
N LEU A 5 25.05 -4.47 -17.50
CA LEU A 5 26.19 -3.57 -17.77
C LEU A 5 27.05 -3.40 -16.52
N ILE A 6 26.43 -3.14 -15.36
CA ILE A 6 27.17 -2.93 -14.10
C ILE A 6 27.91 -4.21 -13.70
N ALA A 7 27.25 -5.37 -13.73
CA ALA A 7 27.90 -6.65 -13.46
C ALA A 7 29.05 -6.93 -14.44
N SER A 8 28.93 -6.51 -15.70
CA SER A 8 29.99 -6.66 -16.71
C SER A 8 31.19 -5.75 -16.42
N VAL A 9 30.93 -4.52 -15.97
CA VAL A 9 31.97 -3.57 -15.54
C VAL A 9 32.69 -4.10 -14.30
N ASP A 10 31.94 -4.53 -13.27
CA ASP A 10 32.49 -5.07 -12.02
C ASP A 10 33.31 -6.35 -12.28
N SER A 11 32.83 -7.19 -13.19
CA SER A 11 33.50 -8.43 -13.60
C SER A 11 34.60 -8.22 -14.65
N LYS A 12 34.87 -6.97 -15.07
CA LYS A 12 35.86 -6.59 -16.09
C LYS A 12 35.67 -7.29 -17.45
N LEU A 13 34.43 -7.62 -17.80
CA LEU A 13 34.07 -8.24 -19.08
C LEU A 13 33.90 -7.16 -20.17
N LEU A 14 35.02 -6.60 -20.63
CA LEU A 14 35.05 -5.47 -21.58
C LEU A 14 34.26 -5.71 -22.87
N VAL A 15 34.34 -6.92 -23.44
CA VAL A 15 33.60 -7.29 -24.66
C VAL A 15 32.09 -7.18 -24.47
N LEU A 16 31.59 -7.57 -23.28
CA LEU A 16 30.16 -7.49 -22.97
C LEU A 16 29.75 -6.04 -22.70
N VAL A 17 30.63 -5.24 -22.09
CA VAL A 17 30.41 -3.79 -21.91
C VAL A 17 30.28 -3.08 -23.26
N GLU A 18 31.20 -3.32 -24.19
CA GLU A 18 31.15 -2.74 -25.55
C GLU A 18 29.87 -3.14 -26.27
N LEU A 19 29.54 -4.44 -26.29
CA LEU A 19 28.34 -4.95 -26.94
C LEU A 19 27.06 -4.34 -26.35
N LEU A 20 27.01 -4.15 -25.04
CA LEU A 20 25.86 -3.52 -24.38
C LEU A 20 25.74 -2.03 -24.71
N CYS A 21 26.86 -1.30 -24.70
CA CYS A 21 26.89 0.12 -25.04
C CYS A 21 26.48 0.36 -26.50
N GLU A 22 26.99 -0.44 -27.44
CA GLU A 22 26.72 -0.27 -28.88
C GLU A 22 25.27 -0.61 -29.26
N ASN A 23 24.73 -1.70 -28.69
CA ASN A 23 23.42 -2.20 -29.11
C ASN A 23 22.24 -1.64 -28.32
N PHE A 24 22.50 -1.07 -27.13
CA PHE A 24 21.43 -0.66 -26.22
C PHE A 24 21.62 0.76 -25.66
N GLU A 25 22.40 1.61 -26.33
CA GLU A 25 22.66 3.00 -25.91
C GLU A 25 21.40 3.78 -25.48
N PRO A 26 20.26 3.76 -26.20
CA PRO A 26 19.07 4.51 -25.81
C PRO A 26 18.42 3.98 -24.52
N LEU A 27 18.38 2.65 -24.37
CA LEU A 27 17.85 1.97 -23.19
C LEU A 27 18.75 2.21 -21.97
N LEU A 28 20.06 2.23 -22.16
CA LEU A 28 21.03 2.55 -21.11
C LEU A 28 20.92 4.03 -20.71
N LYS A 29 20.80 4.96 -21.66
CA LYS A 29 20.57 6.39 -21.36
C LYS A 29 19.32 6.62 -20.54
N GLU A 30 18.21 5.96 -20.88
CA GLU A 30 16.98 6.06 -20.10
C GLU A 30 17.13 5.41 -18.72
N ALA A 31 17.75 4.22 -18.65
CA ALA A 31 17.96 3.53 -17.38
C ALA A 31 18.87 4.30 -16.41
N PHE A 32 19.88 5.02 -16.94
CA PHE A 32 20.81 5.82 -16.13
C PHE A 32 20.38 7.28 -15.95
N ARG A 33 19.24 7.69 -16.50
CA ARG A 33 18.71 9.07 -16.37
C ARG A 33 18.55 9.51 -14.90
N PHE A 34 18.40 8.55 -13.99
CA PHE A 34 18.22 8.75 -12.56
C PHE A 34 19.40 8.26 -11.70
N CYS A 35 20.53 7.88 -12.30
CA CYS A 35 21.70 7.35 -11.57
C CYS A 35 22.78 8.43 -11.42
N GLU A 36 23.10 8.84 -10.17
CA GLU A 36 24.30 9.59 -9.87
C GLU A 36 25.51 8.65 -9.71
N GLY A 37 26.30 8.54 -10.79
CA GLY A 37 27.38 7.55 -10.91
C GLY A 37 26.85 6.16 -11.28
N LEU A 38 27.70 5.30 -11.84
CA LEU A 38 27.40 3.90 -12.17
C LEU A 38 27.25 3.02 -10.91
N LYS A 39 26.48 3.48 -9.92
CA LYS A 39 26.12 2.67 -8.77
C LYS A 39 24.89 1.88 -9.13
N VAL A 40 24.94 0.56 -8.91
CA VAL A 40 23.72 -0.26 -8.86
C VAL A 40 22.78 0.45 -7.88
N PRO A 41 21.53 0.75 -8.26
CA PRO A 41 20.53 1.13 -7.28
C PRO A 41 20.53 0.00 -6.27
N SER A 42 21.04 0.22 -5.07
CA SER A 42 20.75 -0.67 -3.97
C SER A 42 19.24 -0.71 -3.95
N VAL A 43 18.64 -1.86 -4.26
CA VAL A 43 17.24 -2.12 -3.93
C VAL A 43 17.23 -2.15 -2.43
N GLN A 44 17.25 -0.96 -1.84
CA GLN A 44 16.83 -0.77 -0.48
C GLN A 44 15.37 -1.18 -0.56
N ASN A 45 15.02 -2.27 0.10
CA ASN A 45 13.65 -2.75 0.19
C ASN A 45 12.79 -1.58 0.72
N GLN A 46 12.25 -0.79 -0.20
CA GLN A 46 11.36 0.30 0.11
C GLN A 46 10.04 -0.35 0.47
N ALA A 47 9.45 0.11 1.57
CA ALA A 47 8.15 -0.36 1.99
C ALA A 47 7.16 -0.21 0.82
N LYS A 48 6.30 -1.20 0.67
CA LYS A 48 5.24 -1.23 -0.34
C LYS A 48 3.96 -1.63 0.33
N ILE A 49 2.84 -1.12 -0.18
CA ILE A 49 1.52 -1.59 0.24
C ILE A 49 1.08 -2.68 -0.73
N SER A 50 0.65 -3.81 -0.20
CA SER A 50 0.29 -5.00 -0.95
C SER A 50 -1.12 -5.45 -0.59
N TRP A 51 -1.84 -6.05 -1.54
CA TRP A 51 -3.19 -6.61 -1.31
C TRP A 51 -3.49 -7.81 -2.21
N GLN A 52 -4.45 -8.62 -1.80
CA GLN A 52 -4.99 -9.72 -2.61
C GLN A 52 -6.07 -9.23 -3.55
N ARG A 53 -6.05 -9.72 -4.80
CA ARG A 53 -7.04 -9.29 -5.81
C ARG A 53 -8.41 -9.93 -5.62
N VAL A 54 -8.50 -11.08 -4.95
CA VAL A 54 -9.77 -11.73 -4.61
C VAL A 54 -9.90 -11.70 -3.10
N THR A 55 -10.93 -11.03 -2.59
CA THR A 55 -11.10 -10.85 -1.15
C THR A 55 -12.57 -10.73 -0.78
N GLN A 56 -12.94 -11.04 0.46
CA GLN A 56 -14.26 -10.68 1.00
C GLN A 56 -14.26 -9.23 1.51
N GLU A 57 -13.11 -8.76 1.99
CA GLU A 57 -12.91 -7.41 2.52
C GLU A 57 -11.55 -6.89 2.02
N PRO A 58 -11.45 -5.69 1.42
CA PRO A 58 -10.18 -5.05 1.11
C PRO A 58 -9.30 -5.01 2.36
N SER A 59 -8.15 -5.65 2.25
CA SER A 59 -7.15 -5.68 3.30
C SER A 59 -5.81 -5.35 2.66
N PHE A 60 -5.21 -4.27 3.14
CA PHE A 60 -3.96 -3.75 2.64
C PHE A 60 -2.91 -3.86 3.72
N ILE A 61 -1.76 -4.42 3.37
CA ILE A 61 -0.62 -4.58 4.28
C ILE A 61 0.54 -3.72 3.81
N ILE A 62 1.39 -3.30 4.74
CA ILE A 62 2.67 -2.69 4.42
C ILE A 62 3.80 -3.68 4.69
N GLU A 63 4.70 -3.84 3.74
CA GLU A 63 5.82 -4.78 3.85
C GLU A 63 7.09 -4.24 3.18
N SER A 64 8.25 -4.67 3.69
CA SER A 64 9.56 -4.40 3.09
C SER A 64 10.24 -5.67 2.58
N ASP A 65 10.04 -6.81 3.25
CA ASP A 65 10.97 -7.95 3.16
C ASP A 65 10.39 -9.23 2.55
N PHE A 66 9.16 -9.19 1.99
CA PHE A 66 8.55 -10.39 1.41
C PHE A 66 8.51 -10.36 -0.12
N TYR A 67 8.46 -11.57 -0.67
CA TYR A 67 8.21 -11.83 -2.08
C TYR A 67 6.70 -11.88 -2.31
N LEU A 68 6.22 -11.04 -3.21
CA LEU A 68 4.83 -11.09 -3.66
C LEU A 68 4.65 -12.17 -4.70
N LEU A 69 3.62 -12.99 -4.51
CA LEU A 69 3.18 -13.95 -5.50
C LEU A 69 2.31 -13.25 -6.55
N ASP A 70 2.18 -13.88 -7.71
CA ASP A 70 1.50 -13.38 -8.91
C ASP A 70 0.04 -12.98 -8.70
N SER A 71 -0.62 -13.54 -7.69
CA SER A 71 -2.01 -13.25 -7.31
C SER A 71 -2.21 -11.95 -6.52
N MET A 72 -1.11 -11.31 -6.08
CA MET A 72 -1.14 -10.06 -5.33
C MET A 72 -0.85 -8.86 -6.21
N ALA A 73 -1.32 -7.69 -5.78
CA ALA A 73 -0.95 -6.41 -6.34
C ALA A 73 -0.27 -5.56 -5.27
N PHE A 74 0.50 -4.56 -5.71
CA PHE A 74 1.20 -3.66 -4.81
C PHE A 74 1.27 -2.24 -5.37
N LEU A 75 1.48 -1.29 -4.47
CA LEU A 75 1.78 0.10 -4.75
C LEU A 75 3.00 0.51 -3.95
N THR A 76 3.79 1.42 -4.50
CA THR A 76 5.01 1.94 -3.88
C THR A 76 4.97 3.45 -3.81
N HIS A 77 5.68 4.01 -2.84
CA HIS A 77 5.88 5.43 -2.71
C HIS A 77 7.26 5.69 -2.07
N TYR A 78 7.91 6.79 -2.44
CA TYR A 78 9.26 7.11 -1.95
C TYR A 78 9.29 7.49 -0.46
N SER A 79 8.17 7.99 0.07
CA SER A 79 8.02 8.34 1.48
C SER A 79 7.23 7.27 2.22
N LEU A 80 7.83 6.72 3.30
CA LEU A 80 7.16 5.81 4.23
C LEU A 80 5.96 6.48 4.93
N SER A 81 6.06 7.77 5.21
CA SER A 81 5.00 8.52 5.87
C SER A 81 3.76 8.61 5.00
N GLU A 82 3.95 8.85 3.70
CA GLU A 82 2.87 8.87 2.72
C GLU A 82 2.28 7.47 2.51
N LEU A 83 3.09 6.41 2.62
CA LEU A 83 2.55 5.04 2.65
C LEU A 83 1.67 4.83 3.88
N HIS A 84 2.04 5.33 5.06
CA HIS A 84 1.16 5.26 6.23
C HIS A 84 -0.15 6.02 6.01
N TYR A 85 -0.10 7.21 5.42
CA TYR A 85 -1.29 7.97 5.06
C TYR A 85 -2.20 7.18 4.11
N LEU A 86 -1.65 6.65 3.01
CA LEU A 86 -2.40 5.81 2.07
C LEU A 86 -2.96 4.57 2.76
N LEU A 87 -2.17 3.88 3.58
CA LEU A 87 -2.57 2.67 4.29
C LEU A 87 -3.76 2.93 5.22
N GLY A 88 -3.77 4.08 5.90
CA GLY A 88 -4.86 4.49 6.77
C GLY A 88 -6.17 4.63 6.01
N PHE A 89 -6.15 5.33 4.87
CA PHE A 89 -7.31 5.42 3.99
C PHE A 89 -7.75 4.06 3.46
N LEU A 90 -6.80 3.28 2.93
CA LEU A 90 -7.09 2.00 2.26
C LEU A 90 -7.73 0.95 3.19
N ASN A 91 -7.45 1.00 4.49
CA ASN A 91 -8.06 0.12 5.49
C ASN A 91 -9.20 0.78 6.29
N SER A 92 -9.65 1.98 5.92
CA SER A 92 -10.75 2.66 6.60
C SER A 92 -12.12 2.09 6.23
N LYS A 93 -13.07 2.22 7.16
CA LYS A 93 -14.47 1.86 6.94
C LYS A 93 -15.09 2.65 5.78
N ALA A 94 -14.73 3.92 5.63
CA ALA A 94 -15.19 4.77 4.54
C ALA A 94 -14.80 4.22 3.15
N ILE A 95 -13.53 3.82 2.97
CA ILE A 95 -13.07 3.25 1.70
C ILE A 95 -13.69 1.87 1.46
N PHE A 96 -13.84 1.02 2.49
CA PHE A 96 -14.53 -0.25 2.30
C PHE A 96 -15.99 -0.07 1.89
N TYR A 97 -16.71 0.83 2.57
CA TYR A 97 -18.09 1.17 2.25
C TYR A 97 -18.20 1.64 0.78
N TYR A 98 -17.34 2.57 0.37
CA TYR A 98 -17.27 3.03 -1.02
C TYR A 98 -17.00 1.88 -2.01
N PHE A 99 -16.03 1.02 -1.71
CA PHE A 99 -15.68 -0.12 -2.55
C PHE A 99 -16.86 -1.09 -2.73
N LYS A 100 -17.66 -1.34 -1.69
CA LYS A 100 -18.85 -2.22 -1.76
C LYS A 100 -19.85 -1.76 -2.83
N HIS A 101 -19.92 -0.46 -3.12
CA HIS A 101 -20.83 0.10 -4.13
C HIS A 101 -20.29 0.07 -5.56
N ILE A 102 -18.96 0.07 -5.74
CA ILE A 102 -18.33 0.11 -7.06
C ILE A 102 -17.68 -1.21 -7.48
N GLY A 103 -17.38 -2.07 -6.50
CA GLY A 103 -16.64 -3.29 -6.67
C GLY A 103 -17.44 -4.36 -7.39
N HIS A 104 -16.78 -5.13 -8.25
CA HIS A 104 -17.41 -6.28 -8.88
C HIS A 104 -17.45 -7.44 -7.90
N LEU A 105 -18.66 -7.95 -7.64
CA LEU A 105 -18.89 -9.17 -6.88
C LEU A 105 -18.29 -10.36 -7.64
N TYR A 106 -17.36 -11.04 -6.98
CA TYR A 106 -16.81 -12.30 -7.41
C TYR A 106 -17.51 -13.40 -6.62
N SER A 107 -18.54 -14.02 -7.22
CA SER A 107 -19.47 -14.94 -6.56
C SER A 107 -20.35 -14.26 -5.49
N ASP A 108 -21.00 -15.04 -4.63
CA ASP A 108 -22.03 -14.58 -3.68
C ASP A 108 -21.48 -13.73 -2.51
N LYS A 109 -20.16 -13.81 -2.23
CA LYS A 109 -19.54 -13.20 -1.04
C LYS A 109 -18.17 -12.55 -1.27
N GLY A 110 -17.53 -12.79 -2.41
CA GLY A 110 -16.21 -12.25 -2.70
C GLY A 110 -16.29 -11.00 -3.58
N PHE A 111 -15.19 -10.26 -3.64
CA PHE A 111 -14.96 -9.13 -4.51
C PHE A 111 -13.66 -9.31 -5.29
N LEU A 112 -13.64 -8.78 -6.50
CA LEU A 112 -12.41 -8.62 -7.29
C LEU A 112 -11.81 -7.22 -7.06
N LEU A 113 -10.89 -7.10 -6.10
CA LEU A 113 -10.12 -5.90 -5.82
C LEU A 113 -8.94 -5.74 -6.79
N SER A 114 -9.27 -5.51 -8.06
CA SER A 114 -8.31 -5.18 -9.10
C SER A 114 -7.81 -3.73 -9.02
N ASN A 115 -6.65 -3.45 -9.61
CA ASN A 115 -5.99 -2.12 -9.58
C ASN A 115 -6.92 -0.98 -10.03
N GLN A 116 -7.78 -1.22 -11.02
CA GLN A 116 -8.74 -0.22 -11.52
C GLN A 116 -9.71 0.31 -10.45
N TYR A 117 -9.96 -0.45 -9.38
CA TYR A 117 -10.79 0.00 -8.26
C TYR A 117 -9.97 0.82 -7.27
N VAL A 118 -8.78 0.32 -6.92
CA VAL A 118 -7.85 1.02 -6.01
C VAL A 118 -7.46 2.39 -6.58
N GLU A 119 -7.23 2.49 -7.89
CA GLU A 119 -6.95 3.75 -8.60
C GLU A 119 -8.11 4.76 -8.57
N ARG A 120 -9.33 4.31 -8.26
CA ARG A 120 -10.55 5.15 -8.20
C ARG A 120 -10.98 5.47 -6.78
N PHE A 121 -10.27 4.97 -5.76
CA PHE A 121 -10.60 5.31 -4.39
C PHE A 121 -10.46 6.82 -4.17
N PRO A 122 -11.43 7.46 -3.50
CA PRO A 122 -11.48 8.91 -3.37
C PRO A 122 -10.51 9.40 -2.29
N ILE A 123 -9.21 9.09 -2.40
CA ILE A 123 -8.19 9.50 -1.43
C ILE A 123 -7.77 10.95 -1.73
N PRO A 124 -7.99 11.92 -0.82
CA PRO A 124 -7.60 13.30 -1.03
C PRO A 124 -6.09 13.45 -1.13
N LYS A 125 -5.65 14.38 -1.98
CA LYS A 125 -4.23 14.73 -2.08
C LYS A 125 -3.79 15.39 -0.78
N THR A 126 -2.58 15.07 -0.32
CA THR A 126 -2.02 15.63 0.93
C THR A 126 -1.96 17.16 0.92
N SER A 127 -1.81 17.79 -0.25
CA SER A 127 -1.85 19.25 -0.39
C SER A 127 -3.24 19.89 -0.19
N SER A 128 -4.31 19.09 -0.14
CA SER A 128 -5.69 19.57 0.00
C SER A 128 -6.29 19.38 1.39
N ILE A 129 -5.54 18.77 2.31
CA ILE A 129 -5.99 18.49 3.67
C ILE A 129 -5.19 19.29 4.69
N ASN A 130 -5.74 19.43 5.90
CA ASN A 130 -5.04 20.07 7.00
C ASN A 130 -3.76 19.27 7.35
N PRO A 131 -2.57 19.91 7.37
CA PRO A 131 -1.32 19.23 7.70
C PRO A 131 -1.32 18.53 9.06
N GLN A 132 -2.07 19.04 10.04
CA GLN A 132 -2.20 18.40 11.34
C GLN A 132 -2.93 17.07 11.24
N ILE A 133 -4.11 17.05 10.59
CA ILE A 133 -4.90 15.82 10.40
C ILE A 133 -4.10 14.80 9.59
N HIS A 134 -3.36 15.25 8.57
CA HIS A 134 -2.46 14.40 7.81
C HIS A 134 -1.44 13.69 8.72
N ASN A 135 -0.76 14.44 9.59
CA ASN A 135 0.22 13.88 10.52
C ASN A 135 -0.44 12.96 11.54
N ASP A 136 -1.60 13.32 12.08
CA ASP A 136 -2.34 12.51 13.06
C ASP A 136 -2.71 11.14 12.47
N ILE A 137 -3.12 11.09 11.20
CA ILE A 137 -3.37 9.83 10.47
C ILE A 137 -2.09 9.00 10.36
N MET A 138 -0.98 9.61 9.93
CA MET A 138 0.29 8.90 9.77
C MET A 138 0.79 8.32 11.10
N ASP A 139 0.67 9.10 12.18
CA ASP A 139 1.12 8.71 13.51
C ASP A 139 0.24 7.60 14.09
N CYS A 140 -1.08 7.68 13.93
CA CYS A 140 -2.01 6.60 14.31
C CYS A 140 -1.66 5.29 13.59
N VAL A 141 -1.47 5.34 12.27
CA VAL A 141 -1.10 4.15 11.48
C VAL A 141 0.25 3.60 11.92
N ALA A 142 1.24 4.46 12.15
CA ALA A 142 2.55 4.03 12.64
C ALA A 142 2.46 3.34 14.02
N GLU A 143 1.61 3.84 14.91
CA GLU A 143 1.37 3.24 16.22
C GLU A 143 0.67 1.89 16.14
N ILE A 144 -0.40 1.77 15.33
CA ILE A 144 -1.08 0.49 15.07
C ILE A 144 -0.08 -0.54 14.56
N LEU A 145 0.72 -0.19 13.54
CA LEU A 145 1.73 -1.07 12.96
C LEU A 145 2.79 -1.48 13.99
N LYS A 146 3.21 -0.55 14.85
CA LYS A 146 4.19 -0.83 15.91
C LYS A 146 3.64 -1.82 16.93
N LEU A 147 2.41 -1.63 17.40
CA LEU A 147 1.77 -2.53 18.37
C LEU A 147 1.60 -3.93 17.78
N LYS A 148 1.04 -4.01 16.56
CA LYS A 148 0.81 -5.30 15.90
C LYS A 148 2.07 -6.02 15.46
N LYS A 149 3.18 -5.31 15.26
CA LYS A 149 4.51 -5.91 15.05
C LYS A 149 5.06 -6.54 16.34
N GLN A 150 4.73 -5.98 17.51
CA GLN A 150 5.15 -6.54 18.80
C GLN A 150 4.30 -7.76 19.18
N ASP A 151 2.99 -7.68 18.96
CA ASP A 151 2.05 -8.78 19.15
C ASP A 151 0.90 -8.65 18.14
N SER A 152 0.78 -9.63 17.25
CA SER A 152 -0.23 -9.66 16.18
C SER A 152 -1.66 -9.68 16.71
N LEU A 153 -1.86 -10.08 17.97
CA LEU A 153 -3.15 -10.12 18.66
C LEU A 153 -3.43 -8.85 19.48
N SER A 154 -2.56 -7.84 19.42
CA SER A 154 -2.77 -6.56 20.08
C SER A 154 -4.09 -5.92 19.63
N ASP A 155 -4.93 -5.60 20.60
CA ASP A 155 -6.16 -4.84 20.38
C ASP A 155 -5.82 -3.37 20.07
N THR A 156 -6.15 -2.97 18.85
CA THR A 156 -5.90 -1.62 18.33
C THR A 156 -7.20 -0.90 17.98
N LYS A 157 -8.37 -1.43 18.40
CA LYS A 157 -9.69 -0.90 18.02
C LYS A 157 -9.88 0.58 18.32
N GLU A 158 -9.35 1.08 19.44
CA GLU A 158 -9.45 2.50 19.78
C GLU A 158 -8.70 3.39 18.77
N LEU A 159 -7.47 3.00 18.39
CA LEU A 159 -6.68 3.70 17.38
C LEU A 159 -7.32 3.62 16.00
N GLU A 160 -7.90 2.47 15.65
CA GLU A 160 -8.60 2.26 14.39
C GLU A 160 -9.87 3.11 14.29
N ASN A 161 -10.68 3.15 15.35
CA ASN A 161 -11.86 4.01 15.42
C ASN A 161 -11.47 5.50 15.38
N HIS A 162 -10.36 5.88 16.01
CA HIS A 162 -9.84 7.24 15.93
C HIS A 162 -9.40 7.59 14.50
N LEU A 163 -8.72 6.67 13.82
CA LEU A 163 -8.34 6.81 12.42
C LEU A 163 -9.56 6.98 11.51
N ASP A 164 -10.60 6.14 11.66
CA ASP A 164 -11.85 6.28 10.91
C ASP A 164 -12.50 7.64 11.16
N PHE A 165 -12.53 8.11 12.42
CA PHE A 165 -13.05 9.43 12.75
C PHE A 165 -12.31 10.57 12.03
N LEU A 166 -10.97 10.54 11.99
CA LEU A 166 -10.18 11.53 11.26
C LEU A 166 -10.50 11.51 9.76
N ILE A 167 -10.73 10.33 9.19
CA ILE A 167 -11.08 10.16 7.78
C ILE A 167 -12.49 10.69 7.48
N TYR A 168 -13.47 10.44 8.38
CA TYR A 168 -14.81 11.02 8.24
C TYR A 168 -14.78 12.54 8.25
N GLN A 169 -13.93 13.16 9.09
CA GLN A 169 -13.73 14.61 9.10
C GLN A 169 -13.17 15.14 7.79
N ILE A 170 -12.25 14.42 7.15
CA ILE A 170 -11.69 14.81 5.85
C ILE A 170 -12.76 14.80 4.76
N TYR A 171 -13.70 13.85 4.82
CA TYR A 171 -14.82 13.75 3.88
C TYR A 171 -16.00 14.65 4.21
N ASP A 172 -15.95 15.39 5.32
CA ASP A 172 -17.04 16.23 5.83
C ASP A 172 -18.37 15.45 5.97
N LEU A 173 -18.27 14.20 6.44
CA LEU A 173 -19.44 13.34 6.63
C LEU A 173 -20.26 13.80 7.82
N ASN A 174 -21.58 13.81 7.66
CA ASN A 174 -22.51 14.10 8.75
C ASN A 174 -22.84 12.85 9.58
N ASP A 175 -23.50 13.05 10.72
CA ASP A 175 -23.86 11.96 11.64
C ASP A 175 -24.71 10.86 10.98
N GLU A 176 -25.61 11.20 10.05
CA GLU A 176 -26.45 10.21 9.35
C GLU A 176 -25.59 9.33 8.42
N GLU A 177 -24.65 9.95 7.70
CA GLU A 177 -23.72 9.26 6.81
C GLU A 177 -22.74 8.38 7.59
N ILE A 178 -22.19 8.88 8.70
CA ILE A 178 -21.32 8.12 9.59
C ILE A 178 -22.09 6.93 10.16
N ASN A 179 -23.32 7.13 10.65
CA ASN A 179 -24.14 6.03 11.17
C ASN A 179 -24.46 4.99 10.10
N LEU A 180 -24.70 5.40 8.85
CA LEU A 180 -24.93 4.50 7.73
C LEU A 180 -23.70 3.61 7.50
N ILE A 181 -22.50 4.21 7.46
CA ILE A 181 -21.24 3.48 7.35
C ILE A 181 -21.08 2.53 8.54
N GLU A 182 -21.09 3.04 9.77
CA GLU A 182 -20.83 2.26 10.99
C GLU A 182 -21.84 1.11 11.19
N SER A 183 -23.10 1.28 10.79
CA SER A 183 -24.13 0.25 10.91
C SER A 183 -23.81 -1.03 10.11
N GLU A 184 -23.05 -0.90 9.01
CA GLU A 184 -22.56 -2.04 8.22
C GLU A 184 -21.48 -2.84 8.95
N PHE A 185 -20.76 -2.20 9.88
CA PHE A 185 -19.69 -2.81 10.67
C PHE A 185 -20.12 -3.21 12.07
N ALA A 186 -21.29 -2.78 12.54
CA ALA A 186 -21.79 -3.09 13.89
C ALA A 186 -21.90 -4.59 14.22
N ASN A 187 -21.88 -5.47 13.20
CA ASN A 187 -21.89 -6.93 13.35
C ASN A 187 -20.61 -7.62 12.82
N ARG A 188 -19.57 -6.85 12.46
CA ARG A 188 -18.31 -7.35 11.88
C ARG A 188 -17.14 -6.87 12.74
N GLY A 189 -16.20 -7.77 13.05
CA GLY A 189 -14.90 -7.36 13.62
C GLY A 189 -14.27 -6.29 12.73
N GLY A 190 -13.46 -5.40 13.29
CA GLY A 190 -12.91 -4.25 12.57
C GLY A 190 -12.16 -4.68 11.29
N VAL A 191 -12.13 -3.81 10.27
CA VAL A 191 -11.46 -4.08 8.97
C VAL A 191 -9.99 -4.49 9.15
N ILE A 192 -9.36 -4.04 10.24
CA ILE A 192 -7.95 -4.27 10.56
C ILE A 192 -7.73 -5.54 11.43
N GLU A 193 -8.76 -6.08 12.11
CA GLU A 193 -8.65 -7.39 12.79
C GLU A 193 -8.41 -8.53 11.78
N ASN A 194 -8.97 -8.41 10.56
CA ASN A 194 -8.82 -9.42 9.50
C ASN A 194 -7.47 -9.40 8.78
N ILE A 195 -6.64 -8.37 9.00
CA ILE A 195 -5.33 -8.24 8.36
C ILE A 195 -4.35 -9.34 8.79
N TYR A 196 -4.49 -9.87 10.02
CA TYR A 196 -3.55 -10.86 10.57
C TYR A 196 -4.03 -12.31 10.49
N HIS A 197 -5.33 -12.56 10.34
CA HIS A 197 -5.81 -13.90 9.97
C HIS A 197 -5.29 -14.33 8.58
N LEU A 198 -5.02 -13.36 7.70
CA LEU A 198 -4.35 -13.56 6.42
C LEU A 198 -2.84 -13.79 6.54
N LEU A 199 -2.19 -13.50 7.67
CA LEU A 199 -0.78 -13.82 7.88
C LEU A 199 -0.61 -15.19 8.53
N GLU A 200 -1.53 -15.60 9.40
CA GLU A 200 -1.53 -16.95 9.99
C GLU A 200 -1.91 -18.06 8.99
N SER A 201 -2.72 -17.77 7.98
CA SER A 201 -3.09 -18.75 6.94
C SER A 201 -1.97 -19.05 5.93
N PHE A 202 -0.85 -18.33 6.00
CA PHE A 202 0.33 -18.51 5.15
C PHE A 202 1.59 -18.88 5.94
N MET A 203 1.48 -19.11 7.27
CA MET A 203 2.50 -19.78 8.09
C MET A 203 2.13 -21.24 8.33
#